data_AF-A0A0F9DWE9-F1
#
_entry.id   AF-A0A0F9DWE9-F1
#
_cell.length_a   1.000
_cell.length_b   1.000
_cell.length_c   1.000
_cell.angle_alpha   90.00
_cell.angle_beta   90.00
_cell.angle_gamma   90.00
#
_symmetry.space_group_name_H-M   'P 1'
#
loop_
_entity.id
_entity.type
_entity.pdbx_description
1 polymer ?
#
loop_
_entity_poly.entity_id
_entity_poly.type
_entity_poly.pdbx_seq_one_letter_code
_entity_poly.pdbx_strand_id
1 'polypeptide(L)'
;MKKSVKQELDKILKDNKWEFIENINWYDISYYQKLSLDFIREFKDKVDWYYIFFGQKLSLDFIREFKDKVNWENVSQYQTLSEDFIREFQDRVWWNVICCKQDLSEDFIIELQDKVHWRNISYFQELSENFIREFQFKVHWEDISNKQKLSYSFIFEFREKLNLDTLLYRESIENIEEFYQFVSRYELMDI
;
A
#
# COMPACT_ATOMS: atom_id res chain seq x y z
N MET A 1 -21.27 6.29 28.67
CA MET A 1 -21.49 7.06 27.44
C MET A 1 -21.24 8.55 27.59
N LYS A 2 -20.23 9.05 26.87
CA LYS A 2 -19.94 10.49 26.70
C LYS A 2 -21.10 11.22 26.01
N LYS A 3 -21.25 12.54 26.26
CA LYS A 3 -22.30 13.37 25.64
C LYS A 3 -22.26 13.33 24.11
N SER A 4 -21.07 13.39 23.51
CA SER A 4 -20.88 13.31 22.06
C SER A 4 -21.37 11.99 21.47
N VAL A 5 -20.97 10.88 22.09
CA VAL A 5 -21.39 9.53 21.68
C VAL A 5 -22.90 9.37 21.77
N LYS A 6 -23.53 9.88 22.84
CA LYS A 6 -24.99 9.87 22.97
C LYS A 6 -25.68 10.65 21.85
N GLN A 7 -25.18 11.85 21.53
CA GLN A 7 -25.74 12.66 20.44
C GLN A 7 -25.63 11.98 19.07
N GLU A 8 -24.50 11.32 18.81
CA GLU A 8 -24.31 10.53 17.59
C GLU A 8 -25.24 9.32 17.54
N LEU A 9 -25.38 8.59 18.65
CA LEU A 9 -26.32 7.47 18.78
C LEU A 9 -27.77 7.90 18.53
N ASP A 10 -28.22 8.97 19.19
CA ASP A 10 -29.58 9.50 19.05
C ASP A 10 -29.87 9.92 17.60
N LYS A 11 -28.87 10.47 16.91
CA LYS A 11 -28.97 10.80 15.47
C LYS A 11 -29.11 9.53 14.62
N ILE A 12 -28.26 8.52 14.83
CA ILE A 12 -28.31 7.25 14.08
C ILE A 12 -29.67 6.56 14.28
N LEU A 13 -30.18 6.50 15.51
CA LEU A 13 -31.49 5.93 15.82
C LEU A 13 -32.60 6.64 15.05
N LYS A 14 -32.58 7.98 15.06
CA LYS A 14 -33.57 8.80 14.33
C LYS A 14 -33.51 8.57 12.82
N ASP A 15 -32.32 8.54 12.24
CA ASP A 15 -32.12 8.39 10.79
C ASP A 15 -32.60 7.01 10.30
N ASN A 16 -32.48 5.98 11.13
CA ASN A 16 -32.90 4.60 10.83
C ASN A 16 -34.30 4.24 11.33
N LYS A 17 -35.02 5.19 11.96
CA LYS A 17 -36.35 4.98 12.57
C LYS A 17 -36.35 3.84 13.60
N TRP A 18 -35.26 3.70 14.36
CA TRP A 18 -35.16 2.76 15.46
C TRP A 18 -35.60 3.42 16.77
N GLU A 19 -36.55 2.81 17.46
CA GLU A 19 -37.08 3.33 18.73
C GLU A 19 -36.16 3.06 19.92
N PHE A 20 -35.40 1.96 19.89
CA PHE A 20 -34.58 1.50 21.01
C PHE A 20 -33.22 0.97 20.54
N ILE A 21 -32.22 1.03 21.42
CA ILE A 21 -30.85 0.59 21.14
C ILE A 21 -30.78 -0.93 20.90
N GLU A 22 -31.70 -1.70 21.49
CA GLU A 22 -31.82 -3.15 21.32
C GLU A 22 -32.20 -3.54 19.88
N ASN A 23 -32.81 -2.62 19.12
CA ASN A 23 -33.20 -2.85 17.73
C ASN A 23 -32.07 -2.53 16.74
N ILE A 24 -30.90 -2.09 17.22
CA ILE A 24 -29.78 -1.74 16.37
C ILE A 24 -29.25 -2.97 15.65
N ASN A 25 -29.24 -2.91 14.32
CA ASN A 25 -28.40 -3.78 13.52
C ASN A 25 -26.97 -3.23 13.46
N TRP A 26 -26.07 -3.80 14.27
CA TRP A 26 -24.68 -3.35 14.34
C TRP A 26 -23.90 -3.57 13.04
N TYR A 27 -24.30 -4.56 12.23
CA TYR A 27 -23.76 -4.75 10.89
C TYR A 27 -24.08 -3.53 10.02
N ASP A 28 -25.34 -3.11 9.96
CA ASP A 28 -25.77 -1.97 9.12
C ASP A 28 -25.10 -0.67 9.56
N ILE A 29 -25.00 -0.44 10.88
CA ILE A 29 -24.28 0.73 11.39
C ILE A 29 -22.81 0.69 10.93
N SER A 30 -22.13 -0.43 11.12
CA SER A 30 -20.69 -0.54 10.81
C SER A 30 -20.41 -0.42 9.32
N TYR A 31 -21.35 -0.85 8.47
CA TYR A 31 -21.21 -0.82 7.01
C TYR A 31 -21.60 0.52 6.39
N TYR A 32 -22.71 1.11 6.81
CA TYR A 32 -23.30 2.27 6.13
C TYR A 32 -22.99 3.62 6.79
N GLN A 33 -22.54 3.65 8.04
CA GLN A 33 -22.33 4.90 8.79
C GLN A 33 -20.85 5.25 8.91
N LYS A 34 -20.55 6.55 8.82
CA LYS A 34 -19.25 7.09 9.23
C LYS A 34 -19.30 7.39 10.73
N LEU A 35 -18.66 6.54 11.53
CA LEU A 35 -18.70 6.60 12.98
C LEU A 35 -17.51 7.37 13.54
N SER A 36 -17.74 8.15 14.60
CA SER A 36 -16.65 8.76 15.35
C SER A 36 -15.83 7.69 16.07
N LEU A 37 -14.54 7.98 16.27
CA LEU A 37 -13.66 7.07 17.02
C LEU A 37 -14.14 6.87 18.47
N ASP A 38 -14.71 7.90 19.09
CA ASP A 38 -15.30 7.79 20.43
C ASP A 38 -16.53 6.89 20.46
N PHE A 39 -17.35 6.90 19.39
CA PHE A 39 -18.47 5.97 19.25
C PHE A 39 -17.98 4.53 19.11
N ILE A 40 -16.99 4.29 18.25
CA ILE A 40 -16.39 2.97 18.07
C ILE A 40 -15.77 2.47 19.38
N ARG A 41 -15.11 3.33 20.17
CA ARG A 41 -14.59 2.98 21.50
C ARG A 41 -15.68 2.51 22.46
N GLU A 42 -16.79 3.26 22.53
CA GLU A 42 -17.90 2.94 23.44
C GLU A 42 -18.57 1.61 23.04
N PHE A 43 -18.70 1.35 21.74
CA PHE A 43 -19.39 0.17 21.20
C PHE A 43 -18.45 -0.87 20.57
N LYS A 44 -17.19 -0.91 21.01
CA LYS A 44 -16.12 -1.76 20.46
C LYS A 44 -16.42 -3.26 20.44
N ASP A 45 -17.28 -3.72 21.35
CA ASP A 45 -17.67 -5.13 21.48
C ASP A 45 -18.99 -5.43 20.74
N LYS A 46 -19.50 -4.47 19.96
CA LYS A 46 -20.74 -4.57 19.18
C LYS A 46 -20.54 -4.30 17.69
N VAL A 47 -19.73 -3.30 17.35
CA VAL A 47 -19.42 -2.96 15.95
C VAL A 47 -18.71 -4.09 15.23
N ASP A 48 -18.93 -4.17 13.92
CA ASP A 48 -18.21 -5.07 13.04
C ASP A 48 -16.88 -4.43 12.60
N TRP A 49 -15.79 -4.92 13.17
CA TRP A 49 -14.46 -4.38 12.92
C TRP A 49 -14.03 -4.45 11.46
N TYR A 50 -14.43 -5.46 10.70
CA TYR A 50 -14.07 -5.56 9.29
C TYR A 50 -14.62 -4.35 8.53
N TYR A 51 -15.90 -4.03 8.75
CA TYR A 51 -16.53 -2.89 8.08
C TYR A 51 -16.07 -1.53 8.60
N ILE A 52 -15.70 -1.42 9.87
CA ILE A 52 -15.06 -0.21 10.39
C ILE A 52 -13.74 0.07 9.64
N PHE A 53 -12.89 -0.94 9.44
CA PHE A 53 -11.62 -0.76 8.73
C PHE A 53 -11.82 -0.53 7.23
N PHE A 54 -12.77 -1.22 6.61
CA PHE A 54 -13.08 -1.08 5.19
C PHE A 54 -13.70 0.28 4.87
N GLY A 55 -14.66 0.73 5.69
CA GLY A 55 -15.52 1.88 5.40
C GLY A 55 -14.98 3.24 5.82
N GLN A 56 -13.96 3.31 6.69
CA GLN A 56 -13.42 4.58 7.16
C GLN A 56 -11.92 4.57 7.47
N LYS A 57 -11.31 5.76 7.40
CA LYS A 57 -9.93 6.00 7.82
C LYS A 57 -9.88 6.21 9.33
N LEU A 58 -9.08 5.41 10.01
CA LEU A 58 -8.83 5.48 11.45
C LEU A 58 -7.50 6.18 11.69
N SER A 59 -7.38 6.89 12.82
CA SER A 59 -6.07 7.44 13.21
C SER A 59 -5.15 6.31 13.65
N LEU A 60 -3.84 6.48 13.42
CA LEU A 60 -2.85 5.48 13.82
C LEU A 60 -2.85 5.26 15.35
N ASP A 61 -3.08 6.31 16.14
CA ASP A 61 -3.24 6.20 17.60
C ASP A 61 -4.44 5.36 18.01
N PHE A 62 -5.53 5.43 17.27
CA PHE A 62 -6.69 4.57 17.51
C PHE A 62 -6.35 3.11 17.21
N ILE A 63 -5.62 2.84 16.12
CA ILE A 63 -5.19 1.48 15.80
C ILE A 63 -4.22 0.96 16.87
N ARG A 64 -3.30 1.80 17.38
CA ARG A 64 -2.42 1.47 18.52
C ARG A 64 -3.21 1.08 19.76
N GLU A 65 -4.24 1.85 20.09
CA GLU A 65 -5.12 1.60 21.24
C GLU A 65 -5.77 0.21 21.17
N PHE A 66 -6.10 -0.25 19.97
CA PHE A 66 -6.77 -1.53 19.72
C PHE A 66 -5.88 -2.61 19.09
N LYS A 67 -4.56 -2.46 19.14
CA LYS A 67 -3.59 -3.32 18.43
C LYS A 67 -3.77 -4.84 18.62
N ASP A 68 -4.34 -5.27 19.75
CA ASP A 68 -4.56 -6.67 20.09
C ASP A 68 -5.98 -7.19 19.73
N LYS A 69 -6.88 -6.30 19.27
CA LYS A 69 -8.23 -6.64 18.81
C LYS A 69 -8.42 -6.54 17.30
N VAL A 70 -7.56 -5.76 16.64
CA VAL A 70 -7.70 -5.49 15.20
C VAL A 70 -7.17 -6.65 14.36
N ASN A 71 -7.80 -6.88 13.21
CA ASN A 71 -7.24 -7.75 12.19
C ASN A 71 -6.18 -6.94 11.42
N TRP A 72 -4.93 -7.41 11.47
CA TRP A 72 -3.79 -6.73 10.86
C TRP A 72 -3.75 -6.78 9.33
N GLU A 73 -4.43 -7.74 8.71
CA GLU A 73 -4.65 -7.76 7.26
C GLU A 73 -5.51 -6.56 6.85
N ASN A 74 -6.64 -6.35 7.54
CA ASN A 74 -7.52 -5.21 7.30
C ASN A 74 -6.82 -3.87 7.56
N VAL A 75 -6.00 -3.79 8.62
CA VAL A 75 -5.17 -2.62 8.90
C VAL A 75 -4.25 -2.34 7.72
N SER A 76 -3.52 -3.35 7.25
CA SER A 76 -2.56 -3.21 6.14
C SER A 76 -3.24 -2.88 4.81
N GLN A 77 -4.44 -3.41 4.58
CA GLN A 77 -5.16 -3.29 3.31
C GLN A 77 -5.93 -1.99 3.15
N TYR A 78 -6.55 -1.50 4.23
CA TYR A 78 -7.53 -0.40 4.13
C TYR A 78 -7.02 0.91 4.74
N GLN A 79 -5.98 0.87 5.57
CA GLN A 79 -5.45 2.06 6.24
C GLN A 79 -4.17 2.57 5.56
N THR A 80 -3.94 3.87 5.70
CA THR A 80 -2.71 4.51 5.27
C THR A 80 -1.76 4.53 6.46
N LEU A 81 -0.64 3.83 6.34
CA LEU A 81 0.28 3.59 7.44
C LEU A 81 1.58 4.36 7.18
N SER A 82 1.99 5.19 8.13
CA SER A 82 3.32 5.80 8.10
C SER A 82 4.39 4.75 8.34
N GLU A 83 5.58 4.92 7.76
CA GLU A 83 6.73 4.04 8.00
C GLU A 83 7.02 3.81 9.48
N ASP A 84 6.97 4.84 10.33
CA ASP A 84 7.20 4.70 11.78
C ASP A 84 6.21 3.74 12.46
N PHE A 85 4.96 3.76 11.99
CA PHE A 85 3.94 2.83 12.47
C PHE A 85 4.21 1.40 11.96
N ILE A 86 4.68 1.27 10.71
CA ILE A 86 5.05 -0.03 10.17
C ILE A 86 6.27 -0.58 10.91
N ARG A 87 7.27 0.24 11.24
CA ARG A 87 8.42 -0.14 12.10
C ARG A 87 7.95 -0.65 13.45
N GLU A 88 7.05 0.10 14.10
CA GLU A 88 6.48 -0.24 15.41
C GLU A 88 5.78 -1.61 15.39
N PHE A 89 5.11 -1.96 14.28
CA PHE A 89 4.29 -3.17 14.14
C PHE A 89 4.77 -4.13 13.04
N GLN A 90 6.07 -4.14 12.75
CA GLN A 90 6.68 -4.88 11.64
C GLN A 90 6.47 -6.40 11.70
N ASP A 91 6.16 -6.94 12.88
CA ASP A 91 5.88 -8.37 13.08
C ASP A 91 4.38 -8.70 13.03
N ARG A 92 3.51 -7.71 12.81
CA ARG A 92 2.06 -7.88 12.73
C ARG A 92 1.48 -7.51 11.37
N VAL A 93 2.06 -6.52 10.70
CA VAL A 93 1.62 -6.08 9.37
C VAL A 93 1.78 -7.17 8.32
N TRP A 94 0.96 -7.08 7.27
CA TRP A 94 1.01 -7.99 6.14
C TRP A 94 1.93 -7.44 5.07
N TRP A 95 3.18 -7.89 5.07
CA TRP A 95 4.24 -7.35 4.21
C TRP A 95 3.91 -7.35 2.72
N ASN A 96 3.23 -8.40 2.22
CA ASN A 96 2.77 -8.46 0.84
C ASN A 96 1.84 -7.28 0.50
N VAL A 97 0.97 -6.89 1.43
CA VAL A 97 0.05 -5.76 1.30
C VAL A 97 0.77 -4.44 1.49
N ILE A 98 1.68 -4.35 2.47
CA ILE A 98 2.48 -3.15 2.71
C ILE A 98 3.27 -2.76 1.45
N CYS A 99 4.01 -3.70 0.87
CA CYS A 99 4.83 -3.45 -0.30
C CYS A 99 4.04 -3.04 -1.56
N CYS A 100 2.72 -3.28 -1.63
CA CYS A 100 1.90 -2.93 -2.79
C CYS A 100 0.92 -1.77 -2.57
N LYS A 101 0.64 -1.41 -1.30
CA LYS A 101 -0.38 -0.40 -0.95
C LYS A 101 0.16 0.86 -0.30
N GLN A 102 1.33 0.77 0.31
CA GLN A 102 1.95 1.91 0.98
C GLN A 102 3.07 2.47 0.10
N ASP A 103 3.27 3.78 0.15
CA ASP A 103 4.41 4.44 -0.46
C ASP A 103 5.59 4.29 0.50
N LEU A 104 6.61 3.53 0.10
CA LEU A 104 7.77 3.20 0.92
C LEU A 104 8.99 3.93 0.38
N SER A 105 9.72 4.61 1.26
CA SER A 105 11.03 5.17 0.92
C SER A 105 12.06 4.07 0.71
N GLU A 106 13.07 4.35 -0.11
CA GLU A 106 14.19 3.43 -0.32
C GLU A 106 14.94 3.14 0.98
N ASP A 107 15.14 4.14 1.85
CA ASP A 107 15.77 3.97 3.16
C ASP A 107 15.00 2.97 4.04
N PHE A 108 13.67 3.04 4.04
CA PHE A 108 12.82 2.07 4.75
C PHE A 108 12.92 0.66 4.17
N ILE A 109 12.94 0.56 2.83
CA ILE A 109 13.09 -0.74 2.15
C ILE A 109 14.46 -1.35 2.47
N ILE A 110 15.52 -0.55 2.52
CA ILE A 110 16.87 -0.98 2.92
C ILE A 110 16.88 -1.47 4.37
N GLU A 111 16.29 -0.69 5.28
CA GLU A 111 16.20 -1.00 6.70
C GLU A 111 15.52 -2.36 6.94
N LEU A 112 14.42 -2.64 6.21
CA LEU A 112 13.58 -3.83 6.38
C LEU A 112 13.64 -4.80 5.21
N GLN A 113 14.80 -4.84 4.53
CA GLN A 113 15.04 -5.60 3.30
C GLN A 113 14.80 -7.12 3.39
N ASP A 114 14.84 -7.68 4.60
CA ASP A 114 14.60 -9.10 4.87
C ASP A 114 13.12 -9.43 5.08
N LYS A 115 12.26 -8.42 5.24
CA LYS A 115 10.81 -8.57 5.42
C LYS A 115 10.01 -8.22 4.16
N VAL A 116 10.52 -7.31 3.33
CA VAL A 116 9.82 -6.86 2.12
C VAL A 116 9.70 -7.97 1.06
N HIS A 117 8.61 -7.92 0.30
CA HIS A 117 8.44 -8.77 -0.88
C HIS A 117 9.02 -8.07 -2.11
N TRP A 118 10.22 -8.48 -2.53
CA TRP A 118 10.97 -7.84 -3.62
C TRP A 118 10.22 -7.72 -4.94
N ARG A 119 9.41 -8.72 -5.30
CA ARG A 119 8.55 -8.62 -6.49
C ARG A 119 7.55 -7.47 -6.39
N ASN A 120 6.92 -7.30 -5.23
CA ASN A 120 5.98 -6.20 -4.99
C ASN A 120 6.72 -4.86 -4.94
N ILE A 121 7.91 -4.81 -4.33
CA ILE A 121 8.76 -3.62 -4.36
C ILE A 121 9.07 -3.21 -5.80
N SER A 122 9.56 -4.13 -6.63
CA SER A 122 9.88 -3.86 -8.04
C SER A 122 8.67 -3.41 -8.87
N TYR A 123 7.48 -3.92 -8.55
CA TYR A 123 6.27 -3.65 -9.33
C TYR A 123 5.51 -2.38 -8.92
N PHE A 124 5.41 -2.11 -7.61
CA PHE A 124 4.53 -1.09 -7.06
C PHE A 124 5.26 0.17 -6.60
N GLN A 125 6.54 0.09 -6.25
CA GLN A 125 7.30 1.22 -5.75
C GLN A 125 8.02 1.94 -6.89
N GLU A 126 8.18 3.26 -6.76
CA GLU A 126 9.08 4.04 -7.61
C GLU A 126 10.49 3.87 -7.07
N LEU A 127 11.38 3.31 -7.89
CA LEU A 127 12.74 2.99 -7.49
C LEU A 127 13.74 3.79 -8.33
N SER A 128 14.71 4.39 -7.66
CA SER A 128 15.86 5.01 -8.27
C SER A 128 16.76 3.96 -8.90
N GLU A 129 17.43 4.34 -9.98
CA GLU A 129 18.41 3.46 -10.61
C GLU A 129 19.56 3.05 -9.69
N ASN A 130 19.95 3.91 -8.75
CA ASN A 130 21.01 3.60 -7.78
C ASN A 130 20.56 2.48 -6.83
N PHE A 131 19.32 2.55 -6.36
CA PHE A 131 18.73 1.47 -5.57
C PHE A 131 18.66 0.16 -6.37
N ILE A 132 18.22 0.22 -7.63
CA ILE A 132 18.14 -0.99 -8.48
C ILE A 132 19.54 -1.59 -8.72
N ARG A 133 20.59 -0.76 -8.90
CA ARG A 133 21.99 -1.21 -8.98
C ARG A 133 22.43 -1.95 -7.72
N GLU A 134 22.16 -1.36 -6.56
CA GLU A 134 22.52 -1.92 -5.26
C GLU A 134 21.84 -3.27 -5.02
N PHE A 135 20.55 -3.37 -5.34
CA PHE A 135 19.72 -4.56 -5.11
C PHE A 135 19.49 -5.41 -6.36
N GLN A 136 20.40 -5.35 -7.33
CA GLN A 136 20.27 -6.01 -8.64
C GLN A 136 20.05 -7.54 -8.61
N PHE A 137 20.38 -8.18 -7.48
CA PHE A 137 20.19 -9.62 -7.25
C PHE A 137 18.90 -9.96 -6.49
N LYS A 138 18.17 -8.95 -6.00
CA LYS A 138 16.90 -9.11 -5.27
C LYS A 138 15.70 -8.62 -6.07
N VAL A 139 15.85 -7.52 -6.82
CA VAL A 139 14.78 -6.95 -7.65
C VAL A 139 14.31 -7.92 -8.74
N HIS A 140 13.04 -7.80 -9.13
CA HIS A 140 12.45 -8.59 -10.20
C HIS A 140 12.55 -7.84 -11.53
N TRP A 141 13.49 -8.22 -12.39
CA TRP A 141 13.84 -7.47 -13.60
C TRP A 141 12.70 -7.29 -14.60
N GLU A 142 11.83 -8.29 -14.75
CA GLU A 142 10.63 -8.17 -15.59
C GLU A 142 9.70 -7.06 -15.06
N ASP A 143 9.56 -6.94 -13.74
CA ASP A 143 8.73 -5.89 -13.15
C ASP A 143 9.42 -4.53 -13.25
N ILE A 144 10.75 -4.48 -13.11
CA ILE A 144 11.55 -3.27 -13.35
C ILE A 144 11.33 -2.75 -14.78
N SER A 145 11.46 -3.61 -15.79
CA SER A 145 11.20 -3.25 -17.20
C SER A 145 9.77 -2.79 -17.43
N ASN A 146 8.81 -3.41 -16.73
CA ASN A 146 7.39 -3.12 -16.85
C ASN A 146 6.91 -1.90 -16.07
N LYS A 147 7.71 -1.29 -15.18
CA LYS A 147 7.19 -0.28 -14.23
C LYS A 147 8.07 0.93 -14.09
N GLN A 148 9.39 0.77 -14.10
CA GLN A 148 10.31 1.86 -13.85
C GLN A 148 10.57 2.66 -15.13
N LYS A 149 10.81 3.97 -14.96
CA LYS A 149 11.40 4.81 -15.99
C LYS A 149 12.91 4.71 -15.86
N LEU A 150 13.58 4.32 -16.93
CA LEU A 150 15.01 4.03 -16.92
C LEU A 150 15.72 4.93 -17.92
N SER A 151 16.85 5.50 -17.51
CA SER A 151 17.75 6.20 -18.39
C SER A 151 18.37 5.23 -19.39
N TYR A 152 18.76 5.78 -20.54
CA TYR A 152 19.47 5.01 -21.55
C TYR A 152 20.75 4.35 -21.00
N SER A 153 21.53 5.08 -20.17
CA SER A 153 22.77 4.56 -19.60
C SER A 153 22.56 3.31 -18.73
N PHE A 154 21.48 3.30 -17.96
CA PHE A 154 21.09 2.16 -17.14
C PHE A 154 20.60 0.98 -18.00
N ILE A 155 19.79 1.28 -19.02
CA ILE A 155 19.32 0.25 -19.95
C ILE A 155 20.51 -0.43 -20.62
N PHE A 156 21.51 0.34 -21.06
CA PHE A 156 22.73 -0.23 -21.65
C PHE A 156 23.54 -1.09 -20.67
N GLU A 157 23.67 -0.64 -19.42
CA GLU A 157 24.37 -1.34 -18.34
C GLU A 157 23.71 -2.69 -18.03
N PHE A 158 22.38 -2.76 -17.97
CA PHE A 158 21.61 -3.94 -17.57
C PHE A 158 20.79 -4.60 -18.69
N ARG A 159 21.15 -4.37 -19.96
CA ARG A 159 20.41 -4.86 -21.13
C ARG A 159 20.16 -6.37 -21.16
N GLU A 160 21.09 -7.16 -20.61
CA GLU A 160 20.97 -8.63 -20.54
C GLU A 160 19.94 -9.11 -19.50
N LYS A 161 19.54 -8.22 -18.59
CA LYS A 161 18.55 -8.52 -17.54
C LYS A 161 17.19 -7.90 -17.85
N LEU A 162 17.17 -6.76 -18.55
CA LEU A 162 15.96 -6.03 -18.89
C LEU A 162 15.23 -6.68 -20.07
N ASN A 163 13.90 -6.64 -20.03
CA ASN A 163 13.07 -6.97 -21.18
C ASN A 163 12.98 -5.74 -22.10
N LEU A 164 13.78 -5.72 -23.16
CA LEU A 164 13.88 -4.57 -24.07
C LEU A 164 12.60 -4.38 -24.91
N ASP A 165 11.92 -5.46 -25.31
CA ASP A 165 10.64 -5.41 -26.02
C ASP A 165 9.58 -4.67 -25.20
N THR A 166 9.55 -4.94 -23.89
CA THR A 166 8.65 -4.26 -22.95
C THR A 166 8.96 -2.77 -22.85
N LEU A 167 10.24 -2.40 -22.79
CA LEU A 167 10.65 -1.00 -22.71
C LEU A 167 10.30 -0.23 -24.00
N LEU A 168 10.49 -0.87 -25.15
CA LEU A 168 10.15 -0.33 -26.48
C LEU A 168 8.65 -0.05 -26.63
N TYR A 169 7.80 -0.98 -26.16
CA TYR A 169 6.35 -0.86 -26.30
C TYR A 169 5.76 0.30 -25.48
N ARG A 170 6.40 0.68 -24.36
CA ARG A 170 5.81 1.59 -23.38
C ARG A 170 6.11 3.07 -23.62
N GLU A 171 6.88 3.42 -24.65
CA GLU A 171 7.43 4.77 -24.88
C GLU A 171 8.10 5.36 -23.61
N SER A 172 8.47 4.53 -22.64
CA SER A 172 8.96 4.93 -21.32
C SER A 172 10.46 5.23 -21.31
N ILE A 173 11.03 5.40 -22.49
CA ILE A 173 12.43 5.74 -22.70
C ILE A 173 12.48 7.25 -22.90
N GLU A 174 13.18 7.97 -22.02
CA GLU A 174 13.28 9.44 -22.05
C GLU A 174 13.94 10.01 -23.32
N ASN A 175 14.34 9.16 -24.28
CA ASN A 175 14.85 9.59 -25.58
C ASN A 175 14.75 8.45 -26.59
N ILE A 176 13.57 8.24 -27.17
CA ILE A 176 13.30 7.10 -28.06
C ILE A 176 14.20 7.10 -29.31
N GLU A 177 14.61 8.28 -29.79
CA GLU A 177 15.52 8.42 -30.94
C GLU A 177 16.93 7.91 -30.63
N GLU A 178 17.49 8.24 -29.45
CA GLU A 178 18.78 7.69 -29.01
C GLU A 178 18.72 6.18 -28.84
N PHE A 179 17.59 5.64 -28.36
CA PHE A 179 17.39 4.21 -28.23
C PHE A 179 17.31 3.50 -29.59
N TYR A 180 16.58 4.04 -30.57
CA TYR A 180 16.54 3.44 -31.91
C TYR A 180 17.90 3.49 -32.60
N GLN A 181 18.67 4.57 -32.44
CA GLN A 181 20.05 4.61 -32.94
C GLN A 181 20.94 3.55 -32.29
N PHE A 182 20.68 3.23 -31.02
CA PHE A 182 21.37 2.17 -30.31
C PHE A 182 20.99 0.77 -30.81
N VAL A 183 19.70 0.45 -30.91
CA VAL A 183 19.24 -0.86 -31.43
C VAL A 183 19.82 -1.09 -32.82
N SER A 184 19.77 -0.09 -33.69
CA SER A 184 20.36 -0.17 -35.03
C SER A 184 21.87 -0.38 -35.02
N ARG A 185 22.60 0.10 -33.99
CA ARG A 185 24.05 -0.19 -33.83
C ARG A 185 24.30 -1.57 -33.24
N TYR A 186 23.42 -2.05 -32.37
CA TYR A 186 23.53 -3.36 -31.73
C TYR A 186 23.29 -4.50 -32.73
N GLU A 187 22.24 -4.41 -33.54
CA GLU A 187 21.96 -5.37 -34.63
C GLU A 187 23.09 -5.46 -35.67
N LEU A 188 23.91 -4.41 -35.78
CA LEU A 188 25.10 -4.38 -36.66
C LEU A 188 26.38 -4.95 -36.02
N MET A 189 26.42 -5.20 -34.70
CA MET A 189 27.58 -5.78 -34.00
C MET A 189 27.50 -7.31 -33.88
N ASP A 190 26.33 -7.91 -34.10
CA ASP A 190 26.09 -9.36 -34.07
C ASP A 190 26.20 -10.04 -35.46
N ILE A 191 26.80 -9.38 -36.46
CA ILE A 191 27.10 -9.91 -37.82
C ILE A 191 28.62 -9.95 -38.03
#